data_AF-A0A944ACG2-F1
#
_entry.id   AF-A0A944ACG2-F1
#
_cell.length_a   1.000
_cell.length_b   1.000
_cell.length_c   1.000
_cell.angle_alpha   90.00
_cell.angle_beta   90.00
_cell.angle_gamma   90.00
#
_symmetry.space_group_name_H-M   'P 1'
#
loop_
_entity.id
_entity.type
_entity.pdbx_description
1 polymer ?
#
loop_
_entity_poly.entity_id
_entity_poly.type
_entity_poly.pdbx_seq_one_letter_code
_entity_poly.pdbx_strand_id
1 'polypeptide(L)'
;MGSIYELDGRVPLIKAIPFGLQHVLAMFVANITPIMLLANVAGIEAGTSAALIQNCMIIAGIGTLVQLFPVWRVGSRLPIVMGISFTFLSLAMAIATTQGMGALMGAVIVGGLVEG
;
A
#
# COMPACT_ATOMS: atom_id res chain seq x y z
N MET A 1 33.41 4.33 6.27
CA MET A 1 32.71 3.08 5.90
C MET A 1 31.72 2.84 7.02
N GLY A 2 30.46 3.19 6.80
CA GLY A 2 29.44 3.21 7.84
C GLY A 2 28.98 1.83 8.29
N SER A 3 28.64 1.69 9.57
CA SER A 3 28.13 0.44 10.16
C SER A 3 26.75 0.09 9.58
N ILE A 4 26.40 -1.19 9.52
CA ILE A 4 25.09 -1.71 9.05
C ILE A 4 23.87 -1.21 9.84
N TYR A 5 24.09 -0.51 10.96
CA TYR A 5 23.06 0.10 11.81
C TYR A 5 22.91 1.61 11.60
N GLU A 6 23.69 2.22 10.70
CA GLU A 6 23.52 3.62 10.30
C GLU A 6 22.44 3.73 9.21
N LEU A 7 21.62 4.77 9.26
CA LEU A 7 20.54 5.03 8.29
C LEU A 7 21.03 5.07 6.83
N ASP A 8 22.27 5.51 6.60
CA ASP A 8 22.94 5.55 5.28
C ASP A 8 24.00 4.43 5.09
N GLY A 9 23.99 3.42 5.96
CA GLY A 9 24.91 2.29 5.90
C GLY A 9 24.66 1.44 4.65
N ARG A 10 25.66 1.33 3.75
CA ARG A 10 25.53 0.51 2.54
C ARG A 10 25.66 -0.97 2.88
N VAL A 11 24.53 -1.68 2.88
CA VAL A 11 24.49 -3.15 3.02
C VAL A 11 24.99 -3.78 1.71
N PRO A 12 25.87 -4.81 1.75
CA PRO A 12 26.27 -5.55 0.56
C PRO A 12 25.05 -6.07 -0.21
N LEU A 13 25.02 -5.90 -1.54
CA LEU A 13 23.89 -6.30 -2.39
C LEU A 13 23.43 -7.75 -2.17
N ILE A 14 24.38 -8.66 -1.92
CA ILE A 14 24.12 -10.07 -1.63
C ILE A 14 23.25 -10.28 -0.37
N LYS A 15 23.34 -9.39 0.61
CA LYS A 15 22.49 -9.42 1.82
C LYS A 15 21.26 -8.52 1.68
N ALA A 16 21.37 -7.41 0.95
CA ALA A 16 20.27 -6.47 0.77
C ALA A 16 19.08 -7.08 -0.01
N ILE A 17 19.35 -7.89 -1.03
CA ILE A 17 18.30 -8.54 -1.84
C ILE A 17 17.42 -9.49 -1.01
N PRO A 18 17.95 -10.48 -0.27
CA PRO A 18 17.10 -11.38 0.51
C PRO A 18 16.35 -10.67 1.64
N PHE A 19 16.95 -9.65 2.29
CA PHE A 19 16.24 -8.86 3.30
C PHE A 19 15.12 -8.01 2.71
N GLY A 20 15.37 -7.35 1.57
CA GLY A 20 14.35 -6.60 0.85
C GLY A 20 13.19 -7.49 0.41
N LEU A 21 13.50 -8.69 -0.11
CA LEU A 21 12.49 -9.67 -0.50
C LEU A 21 11.65 -10.13 0.71
N GLN A 22 12.28 -10.44 1.84
CA GLN A 22 11.55 -10.79 3.07
C GLN A 22 10.60 -9.67 3.52
N HIS A 23 11.05 -8.42 3.43
CA HIS A 23 10.25 -7.27 3.80
C HIS A 23 9.04 -7.09 2.86
N VAL A 24 9.26 -7.21 1.54
CA VAL A 24 8.19 -7.15 0.55
C VAL A 24 7.19 -8.28 0.76
N LEU A 25 7.66 -9.52 0.96
CA LEU A 25 6.81 -10.68 1.19
C LEU A 25 5.97 -10.56 2.47
N ALA A 26 6.57 -10.04 3.55
CA ALA A 26 5.85 -9.79 4.80
C ALA A 26 4.73 -8.76 4.61
N MET A 27 4.98 -7.73 3.80
CA MET A 27 3.99 -6.68 3.56
C MET A 27 2.95 -7.05 2.48
N PHE A 28 3.30 -7.93 1.56
CA PHE A 28 2.46 -8.35 0.44
C PHE A 28 1.12 -8.91 0.92
N VAL A 29 1.16 -9.84 1.88
CA VAL A 29 -0.05 -10.46 2.43
C VAL A 29 -0.93 -9.42 3.13
N ALA A 30 -0.31 -8.54 3.93
CA ALA A 30 -1.02 -7.50 4.66
C ALA A 30 -1.77 -6.53 3.73
N ASN A 31 -1.23 -6.22 2.54
CA ASN A 31 -1.91 -5.34 1.58
C ASN A 31 -2.96 -6.05 0.72
N ILE A 32 -2.77 -7.33 0.38
CA ILE A 32 -3.72 -8.06 -0.47
C ILE A 32 -5.00 -8.42 0.27
N THR A 33 -4.90 -8.84 1.54
CA THR A 33 -6.06 -9.23 2.34
C THR A 33 -7.19 -8.18 2.35
N PRO A 34 -6.97 -6.89 2.66
CA PRO A 34 -8.04 -5.91 2.69
C PRO A 34 -8.64 -5.64 1.31
N ILE A 35 -7.84 -5.65 0.23
CA ILE A 35 -8.36 -5.47 -1.14
C ILE A 35 -9.26 -6.65 -1.53
N MET A 36 -8.80 -7.87 -1.25
CA MET A 36 -9.54 -9.08 -1.58
C MET A 36 -10.85 -9.14 -0.80
N LEU A 37 -10.83 -8.73 0.47
CA LEU A 37 -12.00 -8.71 1.33
C LEU A 37 -13.01 -7.66 0.86
N LEU A 38 -12.54 -6.46 0.48
CA LEU A 38 -13.36 -5.41 -0.11
C LEU A 38 -13.98 -5.85 -1.46
N ALA A 39 -13.18 -6.42 -2.36
CA ALA A 39 -13.64 -6.87 -3.67
C ALA A 39 -14.71 -7.97 -3.54
N ASN A 40 -14.54 -8.87 -2.56
CA ASN A 40 -15.50 -9.94 -2.29
C ASN A 40 -16.85 -9.38 -1.82
N VAL A 41 -16.87 -8.45 -0.85
CA VAL A 41 -18.15 -7.85 -0.40
C VAL A 41 -18.78 -6.91 -1.41
N ALA A 42 -17.96 -6.30 -2.27
CA ALA A 42 -18.45 -5.48 -3.38
C ALA A 42 -18.99 -6.31 -4.56
N GLY A 43 -18.89 -7.65 -4.51
CA GLY A 43 -19.40 -8.54 -5.56
C GLY A 43 -18.64 -8.43 -6.89
N ILE A 44 -17.37 -8.06 -6.86
CA ILE A 44 -16.55 -7.88 -8.08
C ILE A 44 -16.16 -9.26 -8.62
N GLU A 45 -16.30 -9.46 -9.93
CA GLU A 45 -15.89 -10.70 -10.60
C GLU A 45 -14.40 -11.00 -10.37
N ALA A 46 -14.03 -12.28 -10.30
CA ALA A 46 -12.66 -12.71 -9.99
C ALA A 46 -11.60 -12.13 -10.95
N GLY A 47 -11.90 -12.04 -12.25
CA GLY A 47 -10.99 -11.46 -13.24
C GLY A 47 -10.68 -9.98 -12.97
N THR A 48 -11.74 -9.19 -12.71
CA THR A 48 -11.62 -7.76 -12.38
C THR A 48 -11.00 -7.55 -11.00
N SER A 49 -11.27 -8.43 -10.04
CA SER A 49 -10.67 -8.39 -8.70
C SER A 49 -9.16 -8.59 -8.75
N ALA A 50 -8.66 -9.51 -9.58
CA ALA A 50 -7.22 -9.70 -9.77
C ALA A 50 -6.55 -8.46 -10.36
N ALA A 51 -7.16 -7.84 -11.37
CA ALA A 51 -6.69 -6.58 -11.94
C ALA A 51 -6.70 -5.44 -10.91
N LEU A 52 -7.74 -5.36 -10.06
CA LEU A 52 -7.82 -4.37 -8.99
C LEU A 52 -6.69 -4.55 -7.98
N ILE A 53 -6.45 -5.78 -7.51
CA ILE A 53 -5.34 -6.10 -6.59
C ILE A 53 -4.00 -5.68 -7.21
N GLN A 54 -3.76 -6.03 -8.47
CA GLN A 54 -2.51 -5.68 -9.16
C GLN A 54 -2.30 -4.17 -9.25
N ASN A 55 -3.35 -3.42 -9.63
CA ASN A 55 -3.31 -1.96 -9.69
C ASN A 55 -3.03 -1.33 -8.32
N CYS A 56 -3.73 -1.78 -7.27
CA CYS A 56 -3.51 -1.30 -5.91
C CYS A 56 -2.07 -1.59 -5.42
N MET A 57 -1.52 -2.76 -5.73
CA MET A 57 -0.15 -3.12 -5.35
C MET A 57 0.90 -2.27 -6.08
N ILE A 58 0.67 -1.93 -7.35
CA ILE A 58 1.55 -1.01 -8.10
C ILE A 58 1.53 0.38 -7.45
N ILE A 59 0.35 0.90 -7.10
CA ILE A 59 0.22 2.21 -6.44
C ILE A 59 0.87 2.21 -5.05
N ALA A 60 0.71 1.14 -4.27
CA ALA A 60 1.39 0.98 -2.98
C ALA A 60 2.93 0.98 -3.12
N GLY A 61 3.45 0.32 -4.17
CA GLY A 61 4.87 0.35 -4.52
C GLY A 61 5.34 1.76 -4.89
N ILE A 62 4.58 2.49 -5.71
CA ILE A 62 4.88 3.89 -6.06
C ILE A 62 4.87 4.77 -4.81
N GLY A 63 3.87 4.64 -3.95
CA GLY A 63 3.80 5.40 -2.69
C GLY A 63 5.00 5.13 -1.79
N THR A 64 5.44 3.88 -1.69
CA THR A 64 6.66 3.50 -0.96
C THR A 64 7.90 4.17 -1.55
N LEU A 65 8.02 4.20 -2.89
CA LEU A 65 9.13 4.87 -3.57
C LEU A 65 9.12 6.38 -3.32
N VAL A 66 7.95 7.03 -3.33
CA VAL A 66 7.82 8.45 -3.00
C VAL A 66 8.21 8.72 -1.54
N GLN A 67 7.93 7.79 -0.63
CA GLN A 67 8.29 7.93 0.78
C GLN A 67 9.80 7.78 1.02
N LEU A 68 10.44 6.86 0.30
CA LEU A 68 11.90 6.63 0.29
C LEU A 68 12.67 7.76 -0.42
N PHE A 69 12.22 8.13 -1.62
CA PHE A 69 12.81 9.14 -2.48
C PHE A 69 11.84 10.32 -2.61
N PRO A 70 11.80 11.22 -1.61
CA PRO A 70 10.83 12.30 -1.62
C PRO A 70 10.99 13.15 -2.86
N VAL A 71 9.87 13.36 -3.52
CA VAL A 71 9.79 14.34 -4.60
C VAL A 71 9.35 15.63 -3.94
N TRP A 72 10.26 16.61 -3.90
CA TRP A 72 10.03 17.93 -3.31
C TRP A 72 9.77 17.91 -1.79
N ARG A 73 8.54 18.21 -1.35
CA ARG A 73 8.10 18.23 0.07
C ARG A 73 7.24 17.02 0.43
N VAL A 74 6.99 16.11 -0.52
CA VAL A 74 6.17 14.91 -0.32
C VAL A 74 7.10 13.72 -0.12
N GLY A 75 6.99 13.07 1.03
CA GLY A 75 7.82 11.93 1.44
C GLY A 75 8.69 12.23 2.66
N SER A 76 8.86 11.23 3.54
CA SER A 76 9.57 11.40 4.82
C SER A 76 11.09 11.11 4.77
N ARG A 77 11.63 10.59 3.65
CA ARG A 77 13.01 10.05 3.54
C ARG A 77 13.27 8.84 4.45
N LEU A 78 12.21 8.21 4.94
CA LEU A 78 12.33 7.05 5.80
C LEU A 78 11.97 5.79 5.02
N PRO A 79 12.56 4.63 5.36
CA PRO A 79 12.21 3.33 4.79
C PRO A 79 10.86 2.86 5.32
N ILE A 80 9.80 3.57 4.94
CA ILE A 80 8.41 3.29 5.29
C ILE A 80 7.71 2.75 4.05
N VAL A 81 7.08 1.59 4.20
CA VAL A 81 6.34 0.96 3.12
C VAL A 81 4.87 1.38 3.20
N MET A 82 4.33 1.86 2.08
CA MET A 82 2.95 2.31 1.99
C MET A 82 2.01 1.12 1.78
N GLY A 83 0.97 1.06 2.60
CA GLY A 83 0.00 -0.04 2.60
C GLY A 83 -1.42 0.42 2.85
N ILE A 84 -2.34 -0.54 2.85
CA ILE A 84 -3.77 -0.30 3.08
C ILE A 84 -4.06 -0.42 4.57
N SER A 85 -4.68 0.62 5.15
CA SER A 85 -5.03 0.59 6.56
C SER A 85 -6.29 -0.25 6.82
N PHE A 86 -6.17 -1.21 7.74
CA PHE A 86 -7.30 -1.98 8.24
C PHE A 86 -8.27 -1.14 9.09
N THR A 87 -7.85 0.03 9.59
CA THR A 87 -8.72 0.91 10.40
C THR A 87 -9.92 1.42 9.60
N PHE A 88 -9.73 1.65 8.30
CA PHE A 88 -10.79 2.14 7.41
C PHE A 88 -11.50 1.02 6.64
N LEU A 89 -11.05 -0.23 6.75
CA LEU A 89 -11.57 -1.35 5.95
C LEU A 89 -13.06 -1.60 6.21
N SER A 90 -13.47 -1.64 7.48
CA SER A 90 -14.87 -1.87 7.85
C SER A 90 -15.79 -0.78 7.30
N LEU A 91 -15.36 0.48 7.36
CA LEU A 91 -16.08 1.62 6.78
C LEU A 91 -16.13 1.52 5.25
N ALA A 92 -15.01 1.19 4.61
CA ALA A 92 -14.94 1.03 3.15
C ALA A 92 -15.90 -0.06 2.65
N MET A 93 -15.95 -1.20 3.34
CA MET A 93 -16.89 -2.29 3.05
C MET A 93 -18.35 -1.87 3.23
N ALA A 94 -18.65 -1.11 4.28
CA ALA A 94 -20.00 -0.61 4.52
C ALA A 94 -20.46 0.35 3.40
N ILE A 95 -19.59 1.26 2.97
CA ILE A 95 -19.88 2.18 1.86
C ILE A 95 -20.01 1.39 0.54
N ALA A 96 -19.12 0.44 0.28
CA ALA A 96 -19.17 -0.37 -0.95
C ALA A 96 -20.48 -1.16 -1.08
N THR A 97 -20.99 -1.71 0.03
CA THR A 97 -22.23 -2.51 0.02
C THR A 97 -23.50 -1.66 0.03
N THR A 98 -23.49 -0.47 0.64
CA THR A 98 -24.69 0.37 0.79
C THR A 98 -24.82 1.49 -0.24
N GLN A 99 -23.70 1.99 -0.77
CA GLN A 99 -23.63 3.14 -1.69
C GLN A 99 -22.90 2.80 -2.99
N GLY A 100 -22.27 1.62 -3.08
CA GLY A 100 -21.54 1.15 -4.25
C GLY A 100 -20.10 1.67 -4.35
N MET A 101 -19.38 1.16 -5.35
CA MET A 101 -17.95 1.44 -5.54
C MET A 101 -17.67 2.91 -5.91
N GLY A 102 -18.57 3.58 -6.63
CA GLY A 102 -18.40 4.99 -7.01
C GLY A 102 -18.37 5.92 -5.79
N ALA A 103 -19.27 5.70 -4.83
CA ALA A 103 -19.28 6.45 -3.57
C ALA A 103 -18.04 6.17 -2.74
N LEU A 104 -17.57 4.91 -2.69
CA LEU A 104 -16.32 4.56 -2.02
C LEU A 104 -15.12 5.30 -2.62
N MET A 105 -15.00 5.32 -3.96
CA MET A 105 -13.90 6.02 -4.64
C MET A 105 -13.93 7.53 -4.32
N GLY A 106 -15.11 8.15 -4.32
CA GLY A 106 -15.26 9.55 -3.92
C GLY A 106 -14.84 9.80 -2.46
N ALA A 107 -15.28 8.92 -1.55
CA ALA A 107 -14.92 8.99 -0.14
C ALA A 107 -13.40 8.85 0.08
N VAL A 108 -12.74 7.94 -0.64
CA VAL A 108 -11.28 7.75 -0.56
C VAL A 108 -10.52 8.97 -1.09
N ILE A 109 -10.96 9.56 -2.21
CA ILE A 109 -10.33 10.78 -2.76
C ILE A 109 -10.43 11.95 -1.78
N VAL A 110 -11.62 12.19 -1.24
CA VAL A 110 -11.83 13.28 -0.27
C VAL A 110 -11.09 12.98 1.03
N GLY A 111 -11.15 11.75 1.54
CA GLY A 111 -10.43 11.33 2.74
C GLY A 111 -8.92 11.50 2.59
N GLY A 112 -8.34 11.11 1.45
CA GLY A 112 -6.92 11.29 1.18
C GLY A 112 -6.46 12.75 1.12
N LEU A 113 -7.33 13.68 0.72
CA LEU A 113 -7.03 15.12 0.74
C LEU A 113 -7.14 15.75 2.13
N VAL A 114 -7.94 15.17 3.02
CA VAL A 114 -8.16 15.68 4.39
C VAL A 114 -7.16 15.08 5.37
N GLU A 115 -6.79 13.81 5.19
CA GLU A 115 -5.82 13.10 6.02
C GLU A 115 -4.37 13.35 5.60
N GLY A 116 -4.12 13.51 4.29
CA GLY A 116 -2.78 13.68 3.70
C GLY A 116 -2.18 15.06 3.87
#